data_AF-A0A2E1BTZ3-F1
#
_entry.id   AF-A0A2E1BTZ3-F1
#
_cell.length_a   1.000
_cell.length_b   1.000
_cell.length_c   1.000
_cell.angle_alpha   90.00
_cell.angle_beta   90.00
_cell.angle_gamma   90.00
#
_symmetry.space_group_name_H-M   'P 1'
#
loop_
_entity.id
_entity.type
_entity.pdbx_description
1 polymer ?
#
loop_
_entity_poly.entity_id
_entity_poly.type
_entity_poly.pdbx_seq_one_letter_code
_entity_poly.pdbx_strand_id
1 'polypeptide(L)'
;MYFLRCLIVTFLLGLFSISSAIAGPANKVNPDKLVNSYLVVEQLASDGNPNAVSNKKTMYSFLNEDQRKLVNKIITLRKANRVNL
;
A
#
# COMPACT_ATOMS: atom_id res chain seq x y z
N MET A 1 24.00 -18.71 -42.19
CA MET A 1 23.57 -19.09 -40.83
C MET A 1 24.00 -18.12 -39.71
N TYR A 2 25.06 -17.31 -39.86
CA TYR A 2 25.50 -16.38 -38.82
C TYR A 2 24.59 -15.15 -38.64
N PHE A 3 24.07 -14.59 -39.73
CA PHE A 3 23.22 -13.39 -39.69
C PHE A 3 21.93 -13.60 -38.88
N LEU A 4 21.28 -14.76 -39.05
CA LEU A 4 20.07 -15.10 -38.30
C LEU A 4 20.35 -15.28 -36.80
N ARG A 5 21.51 -15.82 -36.44
CA ARG A 5 21.95 -15.93 -35.04
C ARG A 5 22.17 -14.56 -34.41
N CYS A 6 22.79 -13.62 -35.13
CA CYS A 6 23.00 -12.26 -34.63
C CYS A 6 21.67 -11.52 -34.39
N LEU A 7 20.68 -11.73 -35.28
CA LEU A 7 19.35 -11.10 -35.16
C LEU A 7 18.57 -11.61 -33.94
N ILE A 8 18.68 -12.90 -33.63
CA ILE A 8 18.04 -13.48 -32.43
C ILE A 8 18.68 -12.91 -31.16
N VAL A 9 20.01 -12.77 -31.14
CA VAL A 9 20.74 -12.23 -29.98
C VAL A 9 20.38 -10.77 -29.72
N THR A 10 20.32 -9.93 -30.76
CA THR A 10 19.92 -8.53 -30.61
C THR A 10 18.46 -8.37 -30.19
N PHE A 11 17.57 -9.25 -30.68
CA PHE A 11 16.17 -9.27 -30.27
C PHE A 11 15.98 -9.64 -28.79
N LEU A 12 16.68 -10.67 -28.31
CA LEU A 12 16.64 -11.09 -26.90
C LEU A 12 17.21 -10.03 -25.95
N LEU A 13 18.30 -9.36 -26.35
CA LEU A 13 18.88 -8.25 -25.59
C LEU A 13 17.91 -7.06 -25.51
N GLY A 14 17.22 -6.74 -26.62
CA GLY A 14 16.21 -5.70 -26.65
C GLY A 14 15.02 -5.98 -25.73
N LEU A 15 14.51 -7.21 -25.72
CA LEU A 15 13.43 -7.63 -24.82
C LEU A 15 13.83 -7.52 -23.34
N PHE A 16 15.06 -7.90 -23.00
CA PHE A 16 15.56 -7.81 -21.62
C PHE A 16 15.63 -6.37 -21.13
N SER A 17 16.07 -5.43 -21.98
CA SER A 17 16.15 -4.01 -21.63
C SER A 17 14.79 -3.36 -21.38
N ILE A 18 13.73 -3.80 -22.07
CA ILE A 18 12.37 -3.25 -21.91
C ILE A 18 11.70 -3.79 -20.64
N SER A 19 11.99 -5.03 -20.24
CA SER A 19 11.39 -5.65 -19.05
C SER A 19 11.74 -4.91 -17.75
N SER A 20 12.90 -4.29 -17.66
CA SER A 20 13.39 -3.58 -16.47
C SER A 20 12.70 -2.23 -16.22
N ALA A 21 12.06 -1.64 -17.23
CA ALA A 21 11.36 -0.36 -17.12
C ALA A 21 9.92 -0.50 -16.58
N ILE A 22 9.36 -1.72 -16.59
CA ILE A 22 7.99 -2.02 -16.13
C ILE A 22 7.94 -2.38 -14.64
N ALA A 23 9.09 -2.69 -14.04
CA ALA A 23 9.22 -2.72 -12.59
C ALA A 23 9.17 -1.27 -12.06
N GLY A 24 7.95 -0.77 -11.84
CA GLY A 24 7.73 0.54 -11.23
C GLY A 24 8.54 0.70 -9.92
N PRO A 25 8.77 1.94 -9.47
CA PRO A 25 9.72 2.23 -8.39
C PRO A 25 9.49 1.32 -7.18
N ALA A 26 10.50 0.54 -6.81
CA ALA A 26 10.50 -0.34 -5.62
C ALA A 26 10.24 0.46 -4.33
N ASN A 27 10.50 1.76 -4.39
CA ASN A 27 10.30 2.74 -3.34
C ASN A 27 9.19 3.74 -3.71
N LYS A 28 8.02 3.26 -4.16
CA LYS A 28 6.82 4.02 -3.80
C LYS A 28 6.81 3.99 -2.28
N VAL A 29 6.87 5.17 -1.64
CA VAL A 29 6.56 5.36 -0.22
C VAL A 29 5.22 4.67 -0.01
N ASN A 30 5.25 3.39 0.32
CA ASN A 30 4.07 2.56 0.32
C ASN A 30 3.33 3.05 1.55
N PRO A 31 2.21 3.78 1.42
CA PRO A 31 1.45 4.16 2.59
C PRO A 31 1.15 2.84 3.28
N ASP A 32 1.70 2.71 4.49
CA ASP A 32 1.91 1.42 5.13
C ASP A 32 0.63 0.60 5.00
N LYS A 33 0.66 -0.48 4.21
CA LYS A 33 -0.58 -1.09 3.68
C LYS A 33 -1.51 -1.51 4.83
N LEU A 34 -0.90 -1.86 5.96
CA LEU A 34 -1.54 -2.13 7.24
C LEU A 34 -2.21 -0.90 7.86
N VAL A 35 -1.54 0.26 7.88
CA VAL A 35 -2.10 1.54 8.37
C VAL A 35 -3.30 1.95 7.54
N ASN A 36 -3.20 1.91 6.21
CA ASN A 36 -4.32 2.28 5.34
C ASN A 36 -5.51 1.33 5.52
N SER A 37 -5.24 0.02 5.58
CA SER A 37 -6.29 -0.98 5.82
C SER A 37 -6.97 -0.78 7.18
N TYR A 38 -6.21 -0.42 8.22
CA TYR A 38 -6.76 -0.11 9.53
C TYR A 38 -7.66 1.14 9.50
N LEU A 39 -7.26 2.21 8.82
CA LEU A 39 -8.06 3.43 8.70
C LEU A 39 -9.39 3.21 7.96
N VAL A 40 -9.40 2.33 6.95
CA VAL A 40 -10.63 1.94 6.25
C VAL A 40 -11.56 1.16 7.18
N VAL A 41 -11.02 0.22 7.94
CA VAL A 41 -11.81 -0.59 8.90
C VAL A 41 -12.31 0.27 10.06
N GLU A 42 -11.53 1.26 10.50
CA GLU A 42 -11.96 2.24 11.49
C GLU A 42 -13.13 3.08 11.00
N GLN A 43 -13.10 3.52 9.74
CA GLN A 43 -14.19 4.26 9.12
C GLN A 43 -15.44 3.37 8.96
N LEU A 44 -15.30 2.15 8.43
CA LEU A 44 -16.41 1.21 8.31
C LEU A 44 -17.02 0.85 9.68
N ALA A 45 -16.20 0.74 10.72
CA ALA A 45 -16.66 0.53 12.09
C ALA A 45 -17.43 1.76 12.61
N SER A 46 -16.95 2.98 12.30
CA SER A 46 -17.66 4.22 12.62
C SER A 46 -19.00 4.35 11.87
N ASP A 47 -19.10 3.78 10.67
CA ASP A 47 -20.31 3.78 9.86
C ASP A 47 -21.30 2.66 10.28
N GLY A 48 -20.97 1.89 11.33
CA GLY A 48 -21.86 0.89 11.94
C GLY A 48 -21.70 -0.53 11.40
N ASN A 49 -20.64 -0.84 10.64
CA ASN A 49 -20.41 -2.20 10.16
C ASN A 49 -19.90 -3.10 11.31
N PRO A 50 -20.68 -4.10 11.77
CA PRO A 50 -20.32 -4.92 12.93
C PRO A 50 -19.08 -5.81 12.69
N ASN A 51 -18.85 -6.22 11.44
CA ASN A 51 -17.66 -6.99 11.07
C ASN A 51 -16.40 -6.11 11.17
N ALA A 52 -16.50 -4.84 10.81
CA ALA A 52 -15.41 -3.90 10.95
C ALA A 52 -15.13 -3.57 12.42
N VAL A 53 -16.16 -3.45 13.26
CA VAL A 53 -16.01 -3.27 14.72
C VAL A 53 -15.25 -4.45 15.35
N SER A 54 -15.63 -5.68 15.00
CA SER A 54 -14.96 -6.90 15.47
C SER A 54 -13.51 -6.97 15.00
N ASN A 55 -13.26 -6.71 13.71
CA ASN A 55 -11.93 -6.84 13.10
C ASN A 55 -10.97 -5.71 13.49
N LYS A 56 -11.48 -4.54 13.91
CA LYS A 56 -10.66 -3.39 14.31
C LYS A 56 -9.63 -3.75 15.37
N LYS A 57 -10.01 -4.50 16.41
CA LYS A 57 -9.09 -4.90 17.50
C LYS A 57 -7.96 -5.81 16.99
N THR A 58 -8.31 -6.78 16.14
CA THR A 58 -7.35 -7.72 15.55
C THR A 58 -6.37 -6.98 14.65
N MET A 59 -6.85 -6.09 13.78
CA MET A 59 -5.98 -5.33 12.88
C MET A 59 -5.07 -4.36 13.63
N TYR A 60 -5.55 -3.76 14.73
CA TYR A 60 -4.70 -2.91 15.58
C TYR A 60 -3.50 -3.68 16.15
N SER A 61 -3.67 -4.99 16.43
CA SER A 61 -2.62 -5.83 16.99
C SER A 61 -1.47 -6.09 16.01
N PHE A 62 -1.75 -6.07 14.70
CA PHE A 62 -0.75 -6.24 13.65
C PHE A 62 0.08 -4.97 13.37
N LEU A 63 -0.28 -3.83 13.97
CA LEU A 63 0.45 -2.58 13.81
C LEU A 63 1.65 -2.54 14.77
N ASN A 64 2.81 -2.14 14.24
CA ASN A 64 4.00 -1.78 15.01
C ASN A 64 3.84 -0.42 15.72
N GLU A 65 4.73 -0.09 16.65
CA GLU A 65 4.59 1.14 17.46
C GLU A 65 4.50 2.43 16.63
N ASP A 66 5.35 2.58 15.61
CA ASP A 66 5.35 3.78 14.76
C ASP A 66 4.08 3.90 13.92
N GLN A 67 3.56 2.77 13.44
CA GLN A 67 2.30 2.69 12.73
C GLN A 67 1.11 3.05 13.63
N ARG A 68 1.13 2.60 14.90
CA ARG A 68 0.11 2.97 15.89
C ARG A 68 0.13 4.47 16.19
N LYS A 69 1.32 5.06 16.35
CA LYS A 69 1.48 6.52 16.53
C LYS A 69 0.90 7.29 15.34
N LEU A 70 1.20 6.85 14.12
CA LEU A 70 0.65 7.45 12.89
C LEU A 70 -0.88 7.36 12.83
N VAL A 71 -1.44 6.17 13.04
CA VAL A 71 -2.89 5.93 13.06
C VAL A 71 -3.58 6.83 14.10
N ASN A 72 -3.05 6.87 15.33
CA ASN A 72 -3.63 7.67 16.40
C ASN A 72 -3.58 9.17 16.07
N LYS A 73 -2.49 9.65 15.49
CA LYS A 73 -2.39 11.04 15.01
C LYS A 73 -3.46 11.35 13.96
N ILE A 74 -3.63 10.47 12.97
CA ILE A 74 -4.63 10.66 11.89
C ILE A 74 -6.05 10.66 12.43
N ILE A 75 -6.40 9.71 13.32
CA ILE A 75 -7.72 9.64 13.94
C ILE A 75 -8.00 10.90 14.77
N THR A 76 -7.01 11.36 15.53
CA THR A 76 -7.14 12.58 16.35
C THR A 76 -7.38 13.81 15.48
N LEU A 77 -6.63 13.95 14.38
CA LEU A 77 -6.82 15.03 13.41
C LEU A 77 -8.19 14.97 12.72
N ARG A 78 -8.68 13.77 12.36
CA ARG A 78 -10.04 13.59 11.81
C ARG A 78 -11.12 14.00 12.80
N LYS A 79 -11.00 13.61 14.08
CA LYS A 79 -11.93 14.01 15.13
C LYS A 79 -11.93 15.52 15.33
N ALA A 80 -10.77 16.15 15.41
CA ALA A 80 -10.65 17.60 15.52
C ALA A 80 -11.31 18.33 14.33
N ASN A 81 -11.14 17.82 13.11
CA ASN A 81 -11.81 18.37 11.92
C ASN A 81 -13.34 18.22 11.97
N ARG A 82 -13.86 17.08 12.42
CA ARG A 82 -15.32 16.86 12.54
C ARG A 82 -15.98 17.72 13.63
N VAL A 83 -15.23 18.16 14.64
CA VAL A 83 -15.75 19.02 15.72
C VAL A 83 -15.76 20.50 15.30
N ASN A 84 -14.94 20.88 14.32
CA ASN A 84 -14.84 22.25 13.79
C ASN A 84 -15.72 22.48 12.54
N LEU A 85 -16.61 21.54 12.20
CA LEU A 85 -17.58 21.63 11.10
C LEU A 85 -18.99 21.68 11.68
#